data_AF-Q01J51-F1
#
_entry.id   AF-Q01J51-F1
#
_cell.length_a   1.000
_cell.length_b   1.000
_cell.length_c   1.000
_cell.angle_alpha   90.00
_cell.angle_beta   90.00
_cell.angle_gamma   90.00
#
_symmetry.space_group_name_H-M   'P 1'
#
loop_
_entity.id
_entity.type
_entity.pdbx_description
1 polymer ?
#
loop_
_entity_poly.entity_id
_entity_poly.type
_entity_poly.pdbx_seq_one_letter_code
_entity_poly.pdbx_strand_id
1 'polypeptide(L)'
;MRSPTPARLALALVAALAAAALLGGAAAAAATEEAYVTLLYGDEFVLGVRVLGKSIRDTGTRRDLVVLVSDGVSDYSRKLLQADGWIVSHITLLANPNQVRPKRFWGVYTKLKIFNMTSYRKVVYLDADTVVVKSIEDLFKCGKFCGNLKHSERMNSGVMVVEPSETVFKDMMRQIDTLPSYTGGDQGFLNSYYADFANSHVYEPEKPYTPEPETQRLSTLYNADVGLYMLANKWMVDEKELRVIHYTLGPLKPWDWWTAWLVKPVGVWQDVRQTLEESLPGTGGGRSPHDQLVVKVLFILPVLLLSFGYYQSCFQTNKELLNIRSLCAFARRDRYKYKSEEAFPSYSVMGVSSSAFSNSNQRVSHLPLFNN
;
A
#
# COMPACT_ATOMS: atom_id res chain seq x y z
N MET A 1 -62.26 -33.15 8.34
CA MET A 1 -61.06 -32.55 7.73
C MET A 1 -59.88 -33.49 7.99
N ARG A 2 -59.29 -34.11 6.96
CA ARG A 2 -58.15 -35.03 7.12
C ARG A 2 -56.86 -34.20 7.15
N SER A 3 -56.06 -34.36 8.21
CA SER A 3 -54.74 -33.75 8.32
C SER A 3 -53.83 -34.26 7.20
N PRO A 4 -53.03 -33.39 6.57
CA PRO A 4 -52.09 -33.82 5.54
C PRO A 4 -51.04 -34.75 6.15
N THR A 5 -50.71 -35.83 5.42
CA THR A 5 -49.68 -36.79 5.84
C THR A 5 -48.29 -36.14 5.84
N PRO A 6 -47.38 -36.56 6.73
CA PRO A 6 -46.05 -35.98 6.87
C PRO A 6 -45.24 -35.97 5.56
N ALA A 7 -45.46 -36.95 4.68
CA ALA A 7 -44.84 -37.01 3.35
C ALA A 7 -45.29 -35.86 2.42
N ARG A 8 -46.56 -35.42 2.51
CA ARG A 8 -47.08 -34.30 1.71
C ARG A 8 -46.55 -32.96 2.22
N LEU A 9 -46.38 -32.83 3.54
CA LEU A 9 -45.73 -31.67 4.16
C LEU A 9 -44.25 -31.56 3.77
N ALA A 10 -43.52 -32.68 3.78
CA ALA A 10 -42.12 -32.70 3.36
C ALA A 10 -41.95 -32.34 1.88
N LEU A 11 -42.82 -32.86 1.00
CA LEU A 11 -42.77 -32.54 -0.43
C LEU A 11 -43.12 -31.07 -0.70
N ALA A 12 -44.08 -30.51 0.03
CA ALA A 12 -44.41 -29.08 -0.05
C ALA A 12 -43.26 -28.19 0.44
N LEU A 13 -42.55 -28.61 1.49
CA LEU A 13 -41.39 -27.87 2.01
C LEU A 13 -40.22 -27.89 1.02
N VAL A 14 -39.93 -29.04 0.39
CA VAL A 14 -38.90 -29.17 -0.64
C VAL A 14 -39.26 -28.35 -1.88
N ALA A 15 -40.53 -28.36 -2.29
CA ALA A 15 -41.00 -27.53 -3.40
C ALA A 15 -40.92 -26.03 -3.08
N ALA A 16 -41.22 -25.62 -1.84
CA ALA A 16 -41.08 -24.23 -1.39
C ALA A 16 -39.61 -23.79 -1.32
N LEU A 17 -38.70 -24.66 -0.87
CA LEU A 17 -37.26 -24.39 -0.85
C LEU A 17 -36.67 -24.35 -2.27
N ALA A 18 -37.12 -25.22 -3.17
CA ALA A 18 -36.74 -25.18 -4.58
C ALA A 18 -37.28 -23.93 -5.28
N ALA A 19 -38.52 -23.51 -5.00
CA ALA A 19 -39.08 -22.27 -5.50
C ALA A 19 -38.35 -21.03 -4.95
N ALA A 20 -37.96 -21.04 -3.67
CA ALA A 20 -37.15 -19.99 -3.07
C ALA A 20 -35.73 -19.94 -3.66
N ALA A 21 -35.14 -21.09 -4.01
CA ALA A 21 -33.86 -21.16 -4.72
C ALA A 21 -33.94 -20.70 -6.18
N LEU A 22 -35.08 -20.95 -6.85
CA LEU A 22 -35.36 -20.49 -8.22
C LEU A 22 -35.70 -18.98 -8.27
N LEU A 23 -36.33 -18.45 -7.23
CA LEU A 23 -36.60 -17.02 -7.04
C LEU A 23 -35.40 -16.25 -6.46
N GLY A 24 -34.42 -16.97 -5.88
CA GLY A 24 -33.13 -16.45 -5.42
C GLY A 24 -32.10 -16.27 -6.54
N GLY A 25 -32.50 -16.41 -7.81
CA GLY A 25 -31.72 -15.91 -8.93
C GLY A 25 -31.56 -14.41 -8.75
N ALA A 26 -30.33 -13.96 -8.50
CA ALA A 26 -29.96 -12.56 -8.31
C ALA A 26 -30.69 -11.70 -9.34
N ALA A 27 -31.73 -11.00 -8.89
CA ALA A 27 -32.25 -9.87 -9.65
C ALA A 27 -31.04 -8.97 -9.87
N ALA A 28 -30.58 -8.86 -11.11
CA ALA A 28 -29.57 -7.88 -11.47
C ALA A 28 -30.10 -6.56 -10.94
N ALA A 29 -29.44 -6.04 -9.89
CA ALA A 29 -29.85 -4.79 -9.27
C ALA A 29 -29.94 -3.77 -10.40
N ALA A 30 -31.11 -3.14 -10.56
CA ALA A 30 -31.28 -2.13 -11.59
C ALA A 30 -30.21 -1.05 -11.37
N ALA A 31 -29.45 -0.74 -12.43
CA ALA A 31 -28.39 0.26 -12.38
C ALA A 31 -28.96 1.57 -11.81
N THR A 32 -28.26 2.16 -10.85
CA THR A 32 -28.70 3.43 -10.27
C THR A 32 -28.41 4.58 -11.22
N GLU A 33 -29.20 5.66 -11.18
CA GLU A 33 -28.91 6.87 -11.97
C GLU A 33 -27.67 7.64 -11.48
N GLU A 34 -27.05 7.19 -10.37
CA GLU A 34 -25.92 7.86 -9.75
C GLU A 34 -24.82 6.87 -9.41
N ALA A 35 -23.56 7.26 -9.53
CA ALA A 35 -22.43 6.36 -9.30
C ALA A 35 -21.27 7.03 -8.57
N TYR A 36 -20.55 6.25 -7.76
CA TYR A 36 -19.17 6.56 -7.41
C TYR A 36 -18.26 6.05 -8.52
N VAL A 37 -17.33 6.88 -8.96
CA VAL A 37 -16.46 6.58 -10.11
C VAL A 37 -14.99 6.72 -9.72
N THR A 38 -14.16 5.78 -10.16
CA THR A 38 -12.71 5.92 -10.10
C THR A 38 -12.07 5.47 -11.43
N LEU A 39 -10.77 5.69 -11.58
CA LEU A 39 -10.03 5.44 -12.83
C LEU A 39 -8.76 4.63 -12.57
N LEU A 40 -8.54 3.61 -13.41
CA LEU A 40 -7.31 2.85 -13.51
C LEU A 40 -6.82 2.79 -14.95
N TYR A 41 -5.57 3.21 -15.17
CA TYR A 41 -4.88 3.02 -16.45
C TYR A 41 -3.76 1.99 -16.39
N GLY A 42 -3.50 1.42 -15.21
CA GLY A 42 -2.56 0.33 -14.98
C GLY A 42 -2.85 -0.37 -13.64
N ASP A 43 -2.12 -1.46 -13.38
CA ASP A 43 -2.33 -2.32 -12.22
C ASP A 43 -1.81 -1.71 -10.90
N GLU A 44 -0.99 -0.67 -10.96
CA GLU A 44 -0.27 -0.11 -9.82
C GLU A 44 -1.18 0.50 -8.73
N PHE A 45 -2.41 0.87 -9.11
CA PHE A 45 -3.40 1.47 -8.21
C PHE A 45 -4.55 0.52 -7.84
N VAL A 46 -4.50 -0.75 -8.27
CA VAL A 46 -5.60 -1.71 -8.07
C VAL A 46 -5.92 -1.86 -6.58
N LEU A 47 -4.91 -2.05 -5.73
CA LEU A 47 -5.11 -2.16 -4.28
C LEU A 47 -5.75 -0.90 -3.68
N GLY A 48 -5.39 0.29 -4.17
CA GLY A 48 -6.03 1.56 -3.81
C GLY A 48 -7.53 1.53 -4.12
N VAL A 49 -7.90 1.11 -5.32
CA VAL A 49 -9.30 0.97 -5.75
C VAL A 49 -10.06 -0.09 -4.94
N ARG A 50 -9.43 -1.22 -4.60
CA ARG A 50 -10.06 -2.22 -3.71
C ARG A 50 -10.42 -1.62 -2.36
N VAL A 51 -9.48 -0.90 -1.74
CA VAL A 51 -9.69 -0.22 -0.45
C VAL A 51 -10.73 0.89 -0.56
N LEU A 52 -10.67 1.72 -1.59
CA LEU A 52 -11.66 2.76 -1.85
C LEU A 52 -13.08 2.16 -1.94
N GLY A 53 -13.26 1.12 -2.76
CA GLY A 53 -14.55 0.48 -2.98
C GLY A 53 -15.11 -0.14 -1.71
N LYS A 54 -14.26 -0.81 -0.93
CA LYS A 54 -14.65 -1.31 0.40
C LYS A 54 -15.06 -0.16 1.33
N SER A 55 -14.25 0.89 1.44
CA SER A 55 -14.51 2.01 2.33
C SER A 55 -15.85 2.71 2.02
N ILE A 56 -16.21 2.82 0.75
CA ILE A 56 -17.50 3.35 0.31
C ILE A 56 -18.63 2.40 0.72
N ARG A 57 -18.51 1.09 0.47
CA ARG A 57 -19.54 0.10 0.85
C ARG A 57 -19.76 0.01 2.34
N ASP A 58 -18.71 0.14 3.15
CA ASP A 58 -18.80 0.12 4.60
C ASP A 58 -19.66 1.28 5.14
N THR A 59 -19.90 2.34 4.36
CA THR A 59 -20.85 3.41 4.68
C THR A 59 -22.33 3.07 4.37
N GLY A 60 -22.60 1.90 3.79
CA GLY A 60 -23.95 1.44 3.47
C GLY A 60 -24.53 2.01 2.17
N THR A 61 -23.68 2.50 1.24
CA THR A 61 -24.17 3.01 -0.04
C THR A 61 -24.94 1.95 -0.83
N ARG A 62 -25.88 2.43 -1.66
CA ARG A 62 -26.59 1.61 -2.65
C ARG A 62 -26.29 2.05 -4.08
N ARG A 63 -25.33 2.96 -4.27
CA ARG A 63 -25.00 3.51 -5.59
C ARG A 63 -24.03 2.59 -6.31
N ASP A 64 -24.10 2.64 -7.63
CA ASP A 64 -23.16 1.97 -8.49
C ASP A 64 -21.72 2.37 -8.13
N LEU A 65 -20.84 1.38 -8.05
CA LEU A 65 -19.40 1.57 -7.94
C LEU A 65 -18.80 1.26 -9.30
N VAL A 66 -18.38 2.30 -10.04
CA VAL A 66 -17.83 2.15 -11.39
C VAL A 66 -16.34 2.41 -11.38
N VAL A 67 -15.57 1.49 -11.94
CA VAL A 67 -14.15 1.70 -12.22
C VAL A 67 -13.94 1.78 -13.73
N LEU A 68 -13.46 2.92 -14.19
CA LEU A 68 -13.02 3.11 -15.56
C LEU A 68 -11.66 2.46 -15.71
N VAL A 69 -11.51 1.50 -16.63
CA VAL A 69 -10.24 0.78 -16.86
C VAL A 69 -9.76 0.98 -18.29
N SER A 70 -8.45 1.16 -18.46
CA SER A 70 -7.82 1.11 -19.79
C SER A 70 -7.25 -0.26 -20.14
N ASP A 71 -6.75 -0.39 -21.39
CA ASP A 71 -6.03 -1.56 -21.87
C ASP A 71 -4.80 -1.93 -21.00
N GLY A 72 -4.21 -0.95 -20.28
CA GLY A 72 -3.06 -1.19 -19.41
C GLY A 72 -3.37 -1.94 -18.11
N VAL A 73 -4.65 -2.14 -17.77
CA VAL A 73 -5.07 -2.91 -16.59
C VAL A 73 -5.21 -4.38 -16.96
N SER A 74 -4.59 -5.30 -16.21
CA SER A 74 -4.61 -6.72 -16.55
C SER A 74 -5.99 -7.36 -16.38
N ASP A 75 -6.26 -8.44 -17.12
CA ASP A 75 -7.50 -9.21 -16.98
C ASP A 75 -7.71 -9.76 -15.56
N TYR A 76 -6.61 -10.10 -14.88
CA TYR A 76 -6.65 -10.50 -13.49
C TYR A 76 -7.19 -9.37 -12.60
N SER A 77 -6.64 -8.17 -12.72
CA SER A 77 -7.09 -6.99 -11.98
C SER A 77 -8.55 -6.65 -12.29
N ARG A 78 -8.98 -6.72 -13.55
CA ARG A 78 -10.38 -6.50 -13.94
C ARG A 78 -11.31 -7.50 -13.25
N LYS A 79 -10.98 -8.79 -13.27
CA LYS A 79 -11.76 -9.85 -12.59
C LYS A 79 -11.78 -9.67 -11.07
N LEU A 80 -10.66 -9.27 -10.48
CA LEU A 80 -10.58 -8.99 -9.05
C LEU A 80 -11.51 -7.85 -8.65
N LEU A 81 -11.50 -6.74 -9.41
CA LEU A 81 -12.37 -5.60 -9.15
C LEU A 81 -13.85 -5.94 -9.34
N GLN A 82 -14.19 -6.75 -10.35
CA GLN A 82 -15.55 -7.28 -10.51
C GLN A 82 -15.96 -8.13 -9.30
N ALA A 83 -15.08 -9.00 -8.81
CA ALA A 83 -15.33 -9.81 -7.61
C ALA A 83 -15.45 -8.96 -6.34
N ASP A 84 -14.75 -7.81 -6.27
CA ASP A 84 -14.93 -6.81 -5.22
C ASP A 84 -16.22 -5.98 -5.39
N GLY A 85 -17.07 -6.26 -6.38
CA GLY A 85 -18.35 -5.56 -6.59
C GLY A 85 -18.24 -4.26 -7.39
N TRP A 86 -17.15 -4.03 -8.12
CA TRP A 86 -17.07 -2.91 -9.07
C TRP A 86 -17.70 -3.27 -10.42
N ILE A 87 -18.43 -2.31 -10.99
CA ILE A 87 -18.78 -2.29 -12.40
C ILE A 87 -17.54 -1.84 -13.18
N VAL A 88 -16.88 -2.78 -13.84
CA VAL A 88 -15.68 -2.50 -14.64
C VAL A 88 -16.08 -2.01 -16.02
N SER A 89 -15.81 -0.74 -16.30
CA SER A 89 -16.11 -0.09 -17.59
C SER A 89 -14.83 0.15 -18.37
N HIS A 90 -14.67 -0.54 -19.49
CA HIS A 90 -13.49 -0.40 -20.34
C HIS A 90 -13.56 0.88 -21.17
N ILE A 91 -12.49 1.68 -21.15
CA ILE A 91 -12.41 2.96 -21.85
C ILE A 91 -11.07 3.14 -22.58
N THR A 92 -11.11 3.77 -23.74
CA THR A 92 -9.89 4.18 -24.44
C THR A 92 -9.16 5.27 -23.65
N LEU A 93 -7.85 5.17 -23.56
CA LEU A 93 -7.00 6.22 -22.96
C LEU A 93 -7.14 7.53 -23.72
N LEU A 94 -7.17 8.64 -22.98
CA LEU A 94 -7.02 9.98 -23.55
C LEU A 94 -5.56 10.39 -23.38
N ALA A 95 -4.88 10.59 -24.50
CA ALA A 95 -3.49 11.03 -24.51
C ALA A 95 -3.38 12.40 -23.82
N ASN A 96 -2.41 12.53 -22.92
CA ASN A 96 -2.09 13.84 -22.38
C ASN A 96 -1.35 14.66 -23.47
N PRO A 97 -1.80 15.86 -23.82
CA PRO A 97 -1.17 16.68 -24.87
C PRO A 97 0.06 17.47 -24.37
N ASN A 98 0.25 17.59 -23.05
CA ASN A 98 1.32 18.43 -22.48
C ASN A 98 2.70 17.78 -22.61
N GLN A 99 3.61 18.41 -23.33
CA GLN A 99 4.98 17.91 -23.48
C GLN A 99 5.78 17.95 -22.17
N VAL A 100 5.55 18.98 -21.35
CA VAL A 100 6.18 19.12 -20.03
C VAL A 100 5.25 18.57 -18.96
N ARG A 101 5.54 17.36 -18.47
CA ARG A 101 4.78 16.70 -17.42
C ARG A 101 5.58 15.65 -16.66
N PRO A 102 5.21 15.31 -15.41
CA PRO A 102 5.68 14.09 -14.77
C PRO A 102 5.37 12.85 -15.63
N LYS A 103 6.29 11.88 -15.71
CA LYS A 103 6.07 10.64 -16.49
C LYS A 103 4.78 9.90 -16.11
N ARG A 104 4.45 9.89 -14.81
CA ARG A 104 3.20 9.31 -14.27
C ARG A 104 1.93 9.98 -14.81
N PHE A 105 2.01 11.18 -15.38
CA PHE A 105 0.87 11.91 -15.93
C PHE A 105 0.59 11.58 -17.40
N TRP A 106 1.14 10.48 -17.93
CA TRP A 106 0.94 10.11 -19.32
C TRP A 106 -0.53 9.86 -19.69
N GLY A 107 -1.34 9.30 -18.78
CA GLY A 107 -2.75 8.93 -18.99
C GLY A 107 -3.77 9.74 -18.19
N VAL A 108 -3.36 10.74 -17.39
CA VAL A 108 -4.24 11.40 -16.41
C VAL A 108 -5.41 12.17 -17.02
N TYR A 109 -5.29 12.63 -18.27
CA TYR A 109 -6.39 13.27 -19.00
C TYR A 109 -7.57 12.33 -19.23
N THR A 110 -7.36 11.01 -19.17
CA THR A 110 -8.44 10.01 -19.24
C THR A 110 -9.52 10.25 -18.17
N LYS A 111 -9.17 10.90 -17.05
CA LYS A 111 -10.13 11.33 -16.02
C LYS A 111 -11.26 12.21 -16.59
N LEU A 112 -11.00 13.00 -17.64
CA LEU A 112 -12.02 13.84 -18.28
C LEU A 112 -13.19 13.03 -18.88
N LYS A 113 -13.04 11.72 -19.08
CA LYS A 113 -14.12 10.86 -19.58
C LYS A 113 -15.32 10.74 -18.63
N ILE A 114 -15.16 11.09 -17.35
CA ILE A 114 -16.29 11.13 -16.41
C ILE A 114 -17.36 12.13 -16.83
N PHE A 115 -16.99 13.21 -17.54
CA PHE A 115 -17.93 14.19 -18.08
C PHE A 115 -18.79 13.64 -19.21
N ASN A 116 -18.44 12.48 -19.78
CA ASN A 116 -19.19 11.83 -20.86
C ASN A 116 -19.97 10.58 -20.39
N MET A 117 -20.06 10.33 -19.09
CA MET A 117 -20.81 9.20 -18.52
C MET A 117 -22.32 9.48 -18.47
N THR A 118 -22.91 9.85 -19.60
CA THR A 118 -24.30 10.33 -19.71
C THR A 118 -25.38 9.27 -19.45
N SER A 119 -24.99 8.01 -19.21
CA SER A 119 -25.89 6.99 -18.65
C SER A 119 -26.21 7.23 -17.16
N TYR A 120 -25.42 8.07 -16.49
CA TYR A 120 -25.63 8.50 -15.12
C TYR A 120 -26.06 9.95 -15.09
N ARG A 121 -27.04 10.26 -14.24
CA ARG A 121 -27.48 11.61 -13.90
C ARG A 121 -26.40 12.37 -13.14
N LYS A 122 -25.68 11.69 -12.23
CA LYS A 122 -24.62 12.30 -11.43
C LYS A 122 -23.55 11.30 -11.04
N VAL A 123 -22.30 11.73 -11.11
CA VAL A 123 -21.14 10.93 -10.71
C VAL A 123 -20.33 11.63 -9.63
N VAL A 124 -19.91 10.88 -8.61
CA VAL A 124 -18.94 11.34 -7.63
C VAL A 124 -17.63 10.63 -7.92
N TYR A 125 -16.68 11.36 -8.50
CA TYR A 125 -15.36 10.85 -8.81
C TYR A 125 -14.44 10.92 -7.59
N LEU A 126 -13.73 9.82 -7.31
CA LEU A 126 -12.68 9.75 -6.30
C LEU A 126 -11.40 9.13 -6.89
N ASP A 127 -10.24 9.76 -6.67
CA ASP A 127 -8.96 9.17 -7.03
C ASP A 127 -8.70 7.89 -6.21
N ALA A 128 -7.96 6.93 -6.79
CA ALA A 128 -7.67 5.62 -6.21
C ALA A 128 -6.86 5.68 -4.90
N ASP A 129 -6.28 6.83 -4.57
CA ASP A 129 -5.54 7.11 -3.35
C ASP A 129 -6.37 7.91 -2.34
N THR A 130 -7.69 7.77 -2.39
CA THR A 130 -8.62 8.28 -1.37
C THR A 130 -9.20 7.14 -0.53
N VAL A 131 -9.70 7.47 0.65
CA VAL A 131 -10.48 6.55 1.49
C VAL A 131 -11.66 7.29 2.10
N VAL A 132 -12.84 6.66 2.07
CA VAL A 132 -14.08 7.20 2.63
C VAL A 132 -14.24 6.70 4.06
N VAL A 133 -14.32 7.62 5.02
CA VAL A 133 -14.41 7.30 6.46
C VAL A 133 -15.82 7.51 7.04
N LYS A 134 -16.66 8.27 6.33
CA LYS A 134 -18.07 8.49 6.63
C LYS A 134 -18.87 8.59 5.33
N SER A 135 -20.18 8.37 5.41
CA SER A 135 -21.07 8.51 4.26
C SER A 135 -20.93 9.89 3.60
N ILE A 136 -20.86 9.87 2.27
CA ILE A 136 -20.80 11.04 1.38
C ILE A 136 -21.96 11.04 0.37
N GLU A 137 -23.07 10.37 0.69
CA GLU A 137 -24.27 10.30 -0.16
C GLU A 137 -24.85 11.69 -0.45
N ASP A 138 -24.65 12.64 0.45
CA ASP A 138 -25.07 14.02 0.25
C ASP A 138 -24.33 14.70 -0.90
N LEU A 139 -23.16 14.24 -1.35
CA LEU A 139 -22.48 14.82 -2.52
C LEU A 139 -23.31 14.72 -3.81
N PHE A 140 -24.23 13.76 -3.92
CA PHE A 140 -25.14 13.64 -5.05
C PHE A 140 -26.21 14.77 -5.12
N LYS A 141 -26.30 15.61 -4.08
CA LYS A 141 -27.14 16.82 -4.09
C LYS A 141 -26.36 18.08 -4.42
N CYS A 142 -25.03 18.00 -4.58
CA CYS A 142 -24.21 19.13 -5.00
C CYS A 142 -24.56 19.54 -6.43
N GLY A 143 -24.24 20.78 -6.83
CA GLY A 143 -24.52 21.33 -8.16
C GLY A 143 -23.87 20.55 -9.32
N LYS A 144 -23.92 21.12 -10.52
CA LYS A 144 -23.49 20.43 -11.75
C LYS A 144 -22.01 20.05 -11.74
N PHE A 145 -21.15 20.89 -11.17
CA PHE A 145 -19.75 20.57 -10.96
C PHE A 145 -19.28 21.00 -9.57
N CYS A 146 -18.77 20.05 -8.78
CA CYS A 146 -18.23 20.35 -7.46
C CYS A 146 -16.83 19.79 -7.28
N GLY A 147 -16.02 20.51 -6.52
CA GLY A 147 -14.65 20.09 -6.19
C GLY A 147 -14.17 20.80 -4.93
N ASN A 148 -13.10 20.30 -4.34
CA ASN A 148 -12.50 20.96 -3.17
C ASN A 148 -11.42 21.96 -3.61
N LEU A 149 -11.37 23.14 -3.00
CA LEU A 149 -10.19 23.99 -3.12
C LEU A 149 -9.07 23.44 -2.23
N LYS A 150 -7.88 23.32 -2.80
CA LYS A 150 -6.67 23.08 -1.99
C LYS A 150 -6.36 24.35 -1.16
N HIS A 151 -5.18 24.42 -0.55
CA HIS A 151 -4.63 25.59 0.14
C HIS A 151 -4.36 26.83 -0.77
N SER A 152 -4.99 26.88 -1.93
CA SER A 152 -4.89 27.94 -2.94
C SER A 152 -6.25 28.10 -3.61
N GLU A 153 -6.47 29.17 -4.36
CA GLU A 153 -7.63 29.41 -5.25
C GLU A 153 -7.75 28.38 -6.40
N ARG A 154 -7.18 27.19 -6.23
CA ARG A 154 -7.12 26.11 -7.21
C ARG A 154 -7.77 24.86 -6.63
N MET A 155 -8.65 24.29 -7.44
CA MET A 155 -9.34 23.05 -7.16
C MET A 155 -8.38 21.85 -7.18
N ASN A 156 -8.60 20.91 -6.27
CA ASN A 156 -8.06 19.56 -6.28
C ASN A 156 -9.00 18.63 -7.08
N SER A 157 -8.48 17.91 -8.07
CA SER A 157 -9.29 17.03 -8.94
C SER A 157 -9.39 15.58 -8.46
N GLY A 158 -9.04 15.31 -7.20
CA GLY A 158 -9.10 13.98 -6.61
C GLY A 158 -10.44 13.61 -5.97
N VAL A 159 -11.29 14.59 -5.69
CA VAL A 159 -12.70 14.36 -5.34
C VAL A 159 -13.54 15.40 -6.06
N MET A 160 -14.42 14.94 -6.95
CA MET A 160 -15.26 15.81 -7.77
C MET A 160 -16.68 15.25 -7.87
N VAL A 161 -17.68 16.13 -7.95
CA VAL A 161 -19.04 15.80 -8.36
C VAL A 161 -19.25 16.34 -9.76
N VAL A 162 -19.80 15.53 -10.65
CA VAL A 162 -20.05 15.90 -12.04
C VAL A 162 -21.44 15.46 -12.44
N GLU A 163 -22.23 16.37 -13.01
CA GLU A 163 -23.36 16.06 -13.88
C GLU A 163 -22.80 15.82 -15.29
N PRO A 164 -22.76 14.57 -15.78
CA PRO A 164 -22.17 14.27 -17.07
C PRO A 164 -22.94 14.97 -18.21
N SER A 165 -22.21 15.57 -19.14
CA SER A 165 -22.77 16.29 -20.28
C SER A 165 -21.88 16.11 -21.49
N GLU A 166 -22.41 15.47 -22.53
CA GLU A 166 -21.70 15.29 -23.81
C GLU A 166 -21.27 16.64 -24.41
N THR A 167 -22.08 17.70 -24.21
CA THR A 167 -21.76 19.06 -24.65
C THR A 167 -20.52 19.60 -23.95
N VAL A 168 -20.45 19.50 -22.62
CA VAL A 168 -19.30 19.94 -21.81
C VAL A 168 -18.06 19.11 -22.18
N PHE A 169 -18.21 17.79 -22.30
CA PHE A 169 -17.09 16.93 -22.68
C PHE A 169 -16.55 17.26 -24.08
N LYS A 170 -17.42 17.44 -25.08
CA LYS A 170 -17.02 17.85 -26.44
C LYS A 170 -16.30 19.19 -26.44
N ASP A 171 -16.75 20.13 -25.62
CA ASP A 171 -16.09 21.42 -25.46
C ASP A 171 -14.69 21.28 -24.83
N MET A 172 -14.56 20.49 -23.76
CA MET A 172 -13.24 20.15 -23.19
C MET A 172 -12.30 19.52 -24.22
N MET A 173 -12.79 18.60 -25.07
CA MET A 173 -11.97 17.97 -26.10
C MET A 173 -11.50 18.97 -27.17
N ARG A 174 -12.28 20.01 -27.50
CA ARG A 174 -11.84 21.07 -28.44
C ARG A 174 -10.74 21.95 -27.85
N GLN A 175 -10.70 22.06 -26.52
CA GLN A 175 -9.76 22.92 -25.80
C GLN A 175 -8.53 22.15 -25.28
N ILE A 176 -8.49 20.83 -25.44
CA ILE A 176 -7.49 19.96 -24.78
C ILE A 176 -6.04 20.33 -25.16
N ASP A 177 -5.81 20.72 -26.41
CA ASP A 177 -4.47 21.05 -26.93
C ASP A 177 -4.10 22.54 -26.74
N THR A 178 -5.08 23.40 -26.45
CA THR A 178 -4.90 24.86 -26.44
C THR A 178 -4.99 25.47 -25.05
N LEU A 179 -5.80 24.90 -24.17
CA LEU A 179 -5.96 25.39 -22.81
C LEU A 179 -4.78 24.94 -21.94
N PRO A 180 -4.11 25.86 -21.23
CA PRO A 180 -2.92 25.52 -20.46
C PRO A 180 -3.26 24.62 -19.28
N SER A 181 -2.33 23.73 -18.92
CA SER A 181 -2.37 23.01 -17.64
C SER A 181 -1.10 23.28 -16.85
N TYR A 182 -1.19 24.09 -15.79
CA TYR A 182 -0.03 24.45 -14.96
C TYR A 182 0.58 23.26 -14.22
N THR A 183 -0.13 22.14 -14.10
CA THR A 183 0.41 20.88 -13.54
C THR A 183 0.91 19.91 -14.61
N GLY A 184 0.66 20.20 -15.88
CA GLY A 184 0.81 19.26 -16.99
C GLY A 184 -0.16 18.06 -16.93
N GLY A 185 -1.22 18.13 -16.12
CA GLY A 185 -2.19 17.05 -15.89
C GLY A 185 -3.66 17.54 -15.92
N ASP A 186 -4.58 16.68 -15.51
CA ASP A 186 -6.03 16.94 -15.46
C ASP A 186 -6.38 18.08 -14.51
N GLN A 187 -5.76 18.13 -13.31
CA GLN A 187 -6.05 19.17 -12.33
C GLN A 187 -5.77 20.57 -12.87
N GLY A 188 -4.64 20.75 -13.55
CA GLY A 188 -4.26 22.04 -14.11
C GLY A 188 -5.22 22.47 -15.22
N PHE A 189 -5.59 21.53 -16.10
CA PHE A 189 -6.56 21.75 -17.16
C PHE A 189 -7.93 22.14 -16.61
N LEU A 190 -8.46 21.38 -15.64
CA LEU A 190 -9.76 21.63 -15.04
C LEU A 190 -9.83 22.99 -14.33
N ASN A 191 -8.73 23.42 -13.70
CA ASN A 191 -8.65 24.76 -13.11
C ASN A 191 -8.63 25.87 -14.18
N SER A 192 -8.02 25.62 -15.34
CA SER A 192 -8.07 26.58 -16.45
C SER A 192 -9.43 26.58 -17.15
N TYR A 193 -10.11 25.44 -17.21
CA TYR A 193 -11.45 25.30 -17.81
C TYR A 193 -12.51 25.96 -16.93
N TYR A 194 -12.48 25.67 -15.63
CA TYR A 194 -13.32 26.32 -14.62
C TYR A 194 -12.55 27.46 -13.94
N ALA A 195 -12.13 28.47 -14.72
CA ALA A 195 -11.27 29.56 -14.24
C ALA A 195 -11.86 30.34 -13.05
N ASP A 196 -13.19 30.43 -12.94
CA ASP A 196 -13.90 31.14 -11.86
C ASP A 196 -14.28 30.22 -10.67
N PHE A 197 -13.81 28.97 -10.66
CA PHE A 197 -14.20 27.98 -9.64
C PHE A 197 -13.93 28.46 -8.19
N ALA A 198 -12.86 29.24 -7.99
CA ALA A 198 -12.51 29.79 -6.67
C ALA A 198 -13.64 30.64 -6.06
N ASN A 199 -14.43 31.33 -6.89
CA ASN A 199 -15.52 32.20 -6.47
C ASN A 199 -16.85 31.45 -6.27
N SER A 200 -16.89 30.14 -6.50
CA SER A 200 -18.09 29.33 -6.36
C SER A 200 -18.57 29.28 -4.90
N HIS A 201 -19.88 29.13 -4.68
CA HIS A 201 -20.44 28.98 -3.34
C HIS A 201 -19.98 27.68 -2.68
N VAL A 202 -19.83 27.69 -1.35
CA VAL A 202 -19.57 26.47 -0.60
C VAL A 202 -20.82 25.60 -0.63
N TYR A 203 -20.64 24.30 -0.88
CA TYR A 203 -21.71 23.33 -0.80
C TYR A 203 -22.12 23.10 0.66
N GLU A 204 -23.37 23.44 0.98
CA GLU A 204 -24.01 23.19 2.27
C GLU A 204 -25.22 22.27 2.04
N PRO A 205 -25.14 20.97 2.42
CA PRO A 205 -26.21 20.01 2.16
C PRO A 205 -27.59 20.41 2.71
N GLU A 206 -27.60 21.16 3.82
CA GLU A 206 -28.81 21.62 4.50
C GLU A 206 -29.38 22.93 3.92
N LYS A 207 -28.65 23.59 3.01
CA LYS A 207 -29.05 24.86 2.38
C LYS A 207 -28.88 24.79 0.86
N PRO A 208 -29.75 24.05 0.16
CA PRO A 208 -29.68 23.96 -1.29
C PRO A 208 -29.95 25.32 -1.94
N TYR A 209 -29.25 25.59 -3.04
CA TYR A 209 -29.44 26.79 -3.86
C TYR A 209 -30.48 26.55 -4.95
N THR A 210 -31.31 27.57 -5.23
CA THR A 210 -32.28 27.59 -6.33
C THR A 210 -32.15 28.90 -7.12
N PRO A 211 -31.83 28.86 -8.43
CA PRO A 211 -31.55 27.68 -9.25
C PRO A 211 -30.27 26.93 -8.82
N GLU A 212 -30.14 25.68 -9.25
CA GLU A 212 -28.94 24.87 -8.98
C GLU A 212 -27.71 25.55 -9.62
N PRO A 213 -26.62 25.76 -8.85
CA PRO A 213 -25.43 26.43 -9.34
C PRO A 213 -24.64 25.54 -10.31
N GLU A 214 -24.03 26.17 -11.31
CA GLU A 214 -23.12 25.49 -12.26
C GLU A 214 -21.91 24.89 -11.54
N THR A 215 -21.36 25.60 -10.55
CA THR A 215 -20.19 25.17 -9.79
C THR A 215 -20.35 25.40 -8.28
N GLN A 216 -19.83 24.48 -7.45
CA GLN A 216 -19.75 24.64 -5.99
C GLN A 216 -18.45 24.11 -5.38
N ARG A 217 -18.04 24.69 -4.25
CA ARG A 217 -16.86 24.28 -3.49
C ARG A 217 -17.24 23.29 -2.41
N LEU A 218 -16.63 22.11 -2.46
CA LEU A 218 -16.68 21.14 -1.38
C LEU A 218 -15.81 21.60 -0.21
N SER A 219 -16.32 21.43 1.01
CA SER A 219 -15.53 21.58 2.23
C SER A 219 -14.36 20.60 2.25
N THR A 220 -13.27 20.97 2.95
CA THR A 220 -12.10 20.10 3.17
C THR A 220 -12.47 18.77 3.84
N LEU A 221 -13.63 18.68 4.50
CA LEU A 221 -14.19 17.42 5.03
C LEU A 221 -14.31 16.32 3.96
N TYR A 222 -14.60 16.69 2.71
CA TYR A 222 -14.79 15.76 1.59
C TYR A 222 -13.52 15.53 0.75
N ASN A 223 -12.40 16.15 1.07
CA ASN A 223 -11.12 15.94 0.38
C ASN A 223 -9.95 16.38 1.27
N ALA A 224 -9.77 15.71 2.41
CA ALA A 224 -8.76 16.07 3.39
C ALA A 224 -7.36 15.69 2.89
N ASP A 225 -6.54 16.69 2.57
CA ASP A 225 -5.22 16.54 1.96
C ASP A 225 -4.18 16.10 3.02
N VAL A 226 -3.69 14.86 2.90
CA VAL A 226 -2.67 14.30 3.79
C VAL A 226 -1.34 15.08 3.73
N GLY A 227 -1.00 15.64 2.57
CA GLY A 227 0.17 16.51 2.44
C GLY A 227 0.07 17.75 3.32
N LEU A 228 -1.10 18.38 3.42
CA LEU A 228 -1.33 19.46 4.37
C LEU A 228 -1.29 18.98 5.82
N TYR A 229 -1.86 17.82 6.12
CA TYR A 229 -1.77 17.23 7.45
C TYR A 229 -0.31 17.05 7.88
N MET A 230 0.56 16.56 6.99
CA MET A 230 1.97 16.35 7.31
C MET A 230 2.72 17.66 7.57
N LEU A 231 2.35 18.76 6.89
CA LEU A 231 2.94 20.07 7.14
C LEU A 231 2.44 20.71 8.45
N ALA A 232 1.16 20.53 8.78
CA ALA A 232 0.54 21.14 9.96
C ALA A 232 0.58 20.25 11.22
N ASN A 233 0.87 18.96 11.07
CA ASN A 233 0.74 17.90 12.07
C ASN A 233 -0.66 17.89 12.76
N LYS A 234 -1.70 18.28 12.02
CA LYS A 234 -3.10 18.24 12.43
C LYS A 234 -4.02 18.35 11.22
N TRP A 235 -5.27 17.91 11.37
CA TRP A 235 -6.32 18.24 10.41
C TRP A 235 -6.72 19.71 10.53
N MET A 236 -7.03 20.33 9.39
CA MET A 236 -7.54 21.72 9.34
C MET A 236 -9.03 21.82 9.64
N VAL A 237 -9.66 20.69 9.94
CA VAL A 237 -11.08 20.49 10.23
C VAL A 237 -11.20 19.56 11.44
N ASP A 238 -12.39 19.47 12.03
CA ASP A 238 -12.64 18.47 13.08
C ASP A 238 -12.45 17.07 12.50
N GLU A 239 -11.52 16.31 13.09
CA GLU A 239 -11.22 14.93 12.71
C GLU A 239 -12.46 14.04 12.79
N LYS A 240 -13.32 14.30 13.77
CA LYS A 240 -14.56 13.55 13.95
C LYS A 240 -15.52 13.76 12.80
N GLU A 241 -15.43 14.85 12.05
CA GLU A 241 -16.32 15.16 10.93
C GLU A 241 -15.73 14.84 9.57
N LEU A 242 -14.49 14.36 9.51
CA LEU A 242 -13.87 13.93 8.26
C LEU A 242 -14.73 12.90 7.54
N ARG A 243 -14.78 13.03 6.21
CA ARG A 243 -15.55 12.14 5.34
C ARG A 243 -14.68 11.45 4.32
N VAL A 244 -13.71 12.15 3.74
CA VAL A 244 -12.75 11.58 2.78
C VAL A 244 -11.34 12.05 3.10
N ILE A 245 -10.40 11.11 3.15
CA ILE A 245 -8.96 11.37 3.28
C ILE A 245 -8.30 11.09 1.94
N HIS A 246 -7.45 12.01 1.47
CA HIS A 246 -6.76 11.93 0.19
C HIS A 246 -5.25 11.92 0.38
N TYR A 247 -4.59 10.83 -0.04
CA TYR A 247 -3.16 10.59 0.10
C TYR A 247 -2.34 11.27 -1.03
N THR A 248 -2.36 12.61 -1.00
CA THR A 248 -1.78 13.51 -2.02
C THR A 248 -0.25 13.56 -2.09
N LEU A 249 0.45 12.87 -1.18
CA LEU A 249 1.91 12.90 -1.07
C LEU A 249 2.59 12.06 -2.15
N GLY A 250 2.40 12.39 -3.43
CA GLY A 250 3.17 11.91 -4.58
C GLY A 250 3.65 10.45 -4.49
N PRO A 251 4.93 10.18 -4.19
CA PRO A 251 5.50 8.83 -4.12
C PRO A 251 5.13 8.04 -2.86
N LEU A 252 4.55 8.69 -1.85
CA LEU A 252 4.19 8.10 -0.55
C LEU A 252 2.73 7.66 -0.58
N LYS A 253 2.49 6.48 -1.14
CA LYS A 253 1.14 5.91 -1.23
C LYS A 253 0.86 4.92 -0.11
N PRO A 254 -0.40 4.83 0.36
CA PRO A 254 -0.71 4.05 1.55
C PRO A 254 -0.57 2.53 1.35
N TRP A 255 -0.63 2.02 0.12
CA TRP A 255 -0.38 0.61 -0.17
C TRP A 255 1.08 0.19 -0.02
N ASP A 256 2.01 1.14 -0.14
CA ASP A 256 3.42 0.89 0.08
C ASP A 256 3.68 0.69 1.57
N TRP A 257 3.97 -0.54 2.00
CA TRP A 257 4.07 -0.90 3.42
C TRP A 257 5.04 0.00 4.23
N TRP A 258 6.07 0.54 3.59
CA TRP A 258 7.08 1.37 4.24
C TRP A 258 6.61 2.82 4.48
N THR A 259 5.53 3.27 3.83
CA THR A 259 5.01 4.62 4.03
C THR A 259 4.29 4.78 5.37
N ALA A 260 3.83 3.68 5.97
CA ALA A 260 3.22 3.68 7.30
C ALA A 260 4.17 4.22 8.40
N TRP A 261 5.48 4.14 8.19
CA TRP A 261 6.48 4.69 9.11
C TRP A 261 6.64 6.22 8.98
N LEU A 262 6.22 6.79 7.85
CA LEU A 262 6.47 8.19 7.49
C LEU A 262 5.20 9.04 7.49
N VAL A 263 4.05 8.45 7.15
CA VAL A 263 2.78 9.15 6.94
C VAL A 263 1.77 8.66 7.96
N LYS A 264 1.47 9.50 8.97
CA LYS A 264 0.67 9.12 10.14
C LYS A 264 -0.77 8.69 9.84
N PRO A 265 -1.56 9.35 8.98
CA PRO A 265 -2.95 8.93 8.76
C PRO A 265 -3.09 7.62 7.96
N VAL A 266 -1.99 6.99 7.51
CA VAL A 266 -2.01 5.72 6.78
C VAL A 266 -2.71 4.60 7.57
N GLY A 267 -2.71 4.66 8.91
CA GLY A 267 -3.44 3.69 9.74
C GLY A 267 -4.90 3.52 9.31
N VAL A 268 -5.60 4.63 9.04
CA VAL A 268 -7.01 4.60 8.60
C VAL A 268 -7.18 3.79 7.30
N TRP A 269 -6.27 3.95 6.35
CA TRP A 269 -6.32 3.19 5.10
C TRP A 269 -5.92 1.71 5.32
N GLN A 270 -4.95 1.44 6.19
CA GLN A 270 -4.53 0.07 6.51
C GLN A 270 -5.62 -0.71 7.24
N ASP A 271 -6.41 -0.07 8.11
CA ASP A 271 -7.52 -0.71 8.82
C ASP A 271 -8.59 -1.23 7.84
N VAL A 272 -8.90 -0.44 6.80
CA VAL A 272 -9.77 -0.89 5.71
C VAL A 272 -9.11 -1.99 4.89
N ARG A 273 -7.81 -1.86 4.56
CA ARG A 273 -7.09 -2.89 3.81
C ARG A 273 -7.10 -4.25 4.52
N GLN A 274 -6.84 -4.29 5.82
CA GLN A 274 -6.72 -5.53 6.58
C GLN A 274 -8.04 -6.31 6.62
N THR A 275 -9.16 -5.61 6.49
CA THR A 275 -10.50 -6.18 6.49
C THR A 275 -11.04 -6.44 5.07
N LEU A 276 -10.22 -6.29 4.03
CA LEU A 276 -10.60 -6.68 2.67
C LEU A 276 -10.87 -8.18 2.58
N GLU A 277 -12.02 -8.51 2.00
CA GLU A 277 -12.42 -9.89 1.73
C GLU A 277 -11.53 -10.54 0.67
N GLU A 278 -11.47 -11.86 0.72
CA GLU A 278 -10.78 -12.69 -0.25
C GLU A 278 -11.68 -12.94 -1.47
N SER A 279 -11.88 -11.89 -2.27
CA SER A 279 -12.73 -11.94 -3.48
C SER A 279 -12.18 -12.90 -4.54
N LEU A 280 -10.85 -13.05 -4.60
CA LEU A 280 -10.13 -14.10 -5.32
C LEU A 280 -9.12 -14.81 -4.40
N PRO A 281 -8.72 -16.06 -4.68
CA PRO A 281 -7.77 -16.79 -3.84
C PRO A 281 -6.47 -16.03 -3.56
N GLY A 282 -6.10 -15.91 -2.30
CA GLY A 282 -4.89 -15.22 -1.83
C GLY A 282 -4.98 -13.70 -1.77
N THR A 283 -6.15 -13.11 -2.03
CA THR A 283 -6.32 -11.64 -2.10
C THR A 283 -6.86 -10.97 -0.84
N GLY A 284 -7.23 -11.76 0.17
CA GLY A 284 -7.70 -11.25 1.46
C GLY A 284 -6.68 -10.33 2.14
N GLY A 285 -7.17 -9.29 2.82
CA GLY A 285 -6.32 -8.27 3.44
C GLY A 285 -5.53 -7.42 2.45
N GLY A 286 -5.93 -7.40 1.16
CA GLY A 286 -5.22 -6.66 0.12
C GLY A 286 -3.84 -7.24 -0.23
N ARG A 287 -3.70 -8.56 -0.13
CA ARG A 287 -2.49 -9.29 -0.53
C ARG A 287 -2.53 -9.62 -2.03
N SER A 288 -1.36 -9.74 -2.64
CA SER A 288 -1.19 -10.38 -3.94
C SER A 288 -0.80 -11.86 -3.77
N PRO A 289 -1.24 -12.77 -4.66
CA PRO A 289 -0.75 -14.16 -4.69
C PRO A 289 0.78 -14.27 -4.70
N HIS A 290 1.47 -13.27 -5.27
CA HIS A 290 2.93 -13.22 -5.34
C HIS A 290 3.60 -12.74 -4.03
N ASP A 291 2.90 -12.01 -3.15
CA ASP A 291 3.47 -11.44 -1.93
C ASP A 291 3.94 -12.53 -0.96
N GLN A 292 3.25 -13.67 -0.92
CA GLN A 292 3.64 -14.77 -0.03
C GLN A 292 5.04 -15.30 -0.33
N LEU A 293 5.43 -15.35 -1.61
CA LEU A 293 6.76 -15.81 -1.99
C LEU A 293 7.83 -14.80 -1.56
N VAL A 294 7.59 -13.51 -1.81
CA VAL A 294 8.51 -12.43 -1.43
C VAL A 294 8.69 -12.38 0.08
N VAL A 295 7.60 -12.44 0.85
CA VAL A 295 7.65 -12.44 2.32
C VAL A 295 8.40 -13.68 2.84
N LYS A 296 8.13 -14.87 2.29
CA LYS A 296 8.87 -16.09 2.66
C LYS A 296 10.36 -15.94 2.38
N VAL A 297 10.74 -15.41 1.21
CA VAL A 297 12.15 -15.16 0.86
C VAL A 297 12.78 -14.15 1.81
N LEU A 298 12.12 -13.02 2.09
CA LEU A 298 12.64 -11.99 3.00
C LEU A 298 12.77 -12.48 4.45
N PHE A 299 11.92 -13.41 4.90
CA PHE A 299 12.06 -14.04 6.22
C PHE A 299 13.17 -15.10 6.27
N ILE A 300 13.31 -15.89 5.20
CA ILE A 300 14.30 -16.97 5.14
C ILE A 300 15.70 -16.42 4.89
N LEU A 301 15.84 -15.36 4.10
CA LEU A 301 17.13 -14.80 3.68
C LEU A 301 18.03 -14.39 4.86
N PRO A 302 17.57 -13.64 5.89
CA PRO A 302 18.38 -13.35 7.07
C PRO A 302 18.84 -14.61 7.82
N VAL A 303 17.98 -15.62 7.91
CA VAL A 303 18.30 -16.91 8.56
C VAL A 303 19.37 -17.66 7.75
N LEU A 304 19.26 -17.67 6.43
CA LEU A 304 20.27 -18.24 5.54
C LEU A 304 21.60 -17.49 5.63
N LEU A 305 21.58 -16.15 5.67
CA LEU A 305 22.78 -15.34 5.82
C LEU A 305 23.45 -15.54 7.18
N LEU A 306 22.68 -15.61 8.27
CA LEU A 306 23.19 -15.87 9.61
C LEU A 306 23.75 -17.29 9.74
N SER A 307 23.05 -18.31 9.21
CA SER A 307 23.53 -19.70 9.22
C SER A 307 24.77 -19.89 8.35
N PHE A 308 24.83 -19.23 7.19
CA PHE A 308 26.02 -19.21 6.34
C PHE A 308 27.20 -18.52 7.04
N GLY A 309 26.97 -17.36 7.66
CA GLY A 309 27.99 -16.66 8.45
C GLY A 309 28.48 -17.49 9.65
N TYR A 310 27.56 -18.17 10.35
CA TYR A 310 27.89 -19.11 11.43
C TYR A 310 28.72 -20.29 10.91
N TYR A 311 28.31 -20.92 9.80
CA TYR A 311 29.05 -22.01 9.19
C TYR A 311 30.47 -21.59 8.78
N GLN A 312 30.63 -20.43 8.13
CA GLN A 312 31.93 -19.89 7.78
C GLN A 312 32.80 -19.61 9.01
N SER A 313 32.22 -19.01 10.05
CA SER A 313 32.91 -18.76 11.32
C SER A 313 33.36 -20.08 11.99
N CYS A 314 32.48 -21.08 12.08
CA CYS A 314 32.82 -22.41 12.61
C CYS A 314 33.89 -23.11 11.76
N PHE A 315 33.82 -23.01 10.44
CA PHE A 315 34.79 -23.61 9.54
C PHE A 315 36.18 -22.95 9.66
N GLN A 316 36.22 -21.62 9.78
CA GLN A 316 37.45 -20.87 9.97
C GLN A 316 38.06 -21.13 11.35
N THR A 317 37.23 -21.21 12.40
CA THR A 317 37.66 -21.59 13.75
C THR A 317 38.18 -23.03 13.79
N ASN A 318 37.56 -23.97 13.07
CA ASN A 318 38.07 -25.34 12.94
C ASN A 318 39.42 -25.41 12.20
N LYS A 319 39.63 -24.59 11.16
CA LYS A 319 40.94 -24.48 10.48
C LYS A 319 42.03 -23.95 11.43
N GLU A 320 41.74 -22.91 12.20
CA GLU A 320 42.67 -22.38 13.21
C GLU A 320 42.98 -23.42 14.30
N LEU A 321 41.97 -24.15 14.79
CA LEU A 321 42.14 -25.21 15.78
C LEU A 321 42.99 -26.38 15.24
N LEU A 322 42.81 -26.76 13.97
CA LEU A 322 43.63 -27.78 13.30
C LEU A 322 45.08 -27.32 13.11
N ASN A 323 45.30 -26.05 12.77
CA ASN A 323 46.63 -25.45 12.69
C ASN A 323 47.34 -25.42 14.05
N ILE A 324 46.65 -25.04 15.12
CA ILE A 324 47.18 -25.06 16.49
C ILE A 324 47.52 -26.49 16.92
N ARG A 325 46.68 -27.48 16.62
CA ARG A 325 46.96 -28.89 16.92
C ARG A 325 48.18 -29.41 16.14
N SER A 326 48.36 -28.98 14.89
CA SER A 326 49.53 -29.28 14.07
C SER A 326 50.81 -28.66 14.64
N LEU A 327 50.77 -27.38 15.03
CA LEU A 327 51.88 -26.67 15.70
C LEU A 327 52.24 -27.31 17.05
N CYS A 328 51.24 -27.67 17.87
CA CYS A 328 51.48 -28.38 19.12
C CYS A 328 51.99 -29.82 18.92
N ALA A 329 51.66 -30.46 17.80
CA ALA A 329 52.23 -31.77 17.44
C ALA A 329 53.69 -31.62 16.96
N PHE A 330 53.98 -30.58 16.18
CA PHE A 330 55.31 -30.23 15.72
C PHE A 330 56.24 -29.88 16.90
N ALA A 331 55.81 -28.99 17.80
CA ALA A 331 56.56 -28.62 19.00
C ALA A 331 56.78 -29.81 19.95
N ARG A 332 55.81 -30.75 20.05
CA ARG A 332 55.99 -32.00 20.78
C ARG A 332 57.05 -32.89 20.14
N ARG A 333 57.08 -32.99 18.81
CA ARG A 333 58.05 -33.79 18.06
C ARG A 333 59.48 -33.25 18.19
N ASP A 334 59.66 -31.94 18.14
CA ASP A 334 60.98 -31.31 18.36
C ASP A 334 61.45 -31.45 19.80
N ARG A 335 60.54 -31.34 20.78
CA ARG A 335 60.88 -31.61 22.18
C ARG A 335 61.32 -33.05 22.42
N TYR A 336 60.74 -34.03 21.70
CA TYR A 336 61.17 -35.42 21.78
C TYR A 336 62.53 -35.65 21.11
N LYS A 337 62.80 -35.01 19.96
CA LYS A 337 64.12 -35.07 19.30
C LYS A 337 65.24 -34.49 20.16
N TYR A 338 64.99 -33.33 20.78
CA TYR A 338 65.96 -32.71 21.69
C TYR A 338 66.24 -33.56 22.93
N LYS A 339 65.22 -34.29 23.43
CA LYS A 339 65.38 -35.21 24.58
C LYS A 339 66.05 -36.55 24.23
N SER A 340 66.17 -36.90 22.96
CA SER A 340 66.78 -38.16 22.51
C SER A 340 68.25 -38.03 22.07
N GLU A 341 68.79 -36.82 22.00
CA GLU A 341 70.20 -36.58 21.64
C GLU A 341 71.16 -36.52 22.85
N GLU A 342 70.68 -36.60 24.09
CA GLU A 342 71.53 -36.71 25.29
C GLU A 342 71.39 -38.08 25.98
N ALA A 343 72.06 -39.10 25.43
CA ALA A 343 72.39 -40.41 26.04
C ALA A 343 72.98 -41.33 24.96
N PHE A 344 74.18 -41.93 24.94
CA PHE A 344 75.34 -42.24 25.82
C PHE A 344 76.45 -42.83 24.87
N PRO A 345 77.60 -43.48 25.24
CA PRO A 345 78.23 -43.84 26.54
C PRO A 345 79.76 -43.51 26.60
N SER A 346 80.49 -43.65 27.72
CA SER A 346 81.03 -44.94 28.18
C SER A 346 82.11 -44.80 29.29
N TYR A 347 82.30 -45.93 29.99
CA TYR A 347 83.39 -46.35 30.88
C TYR A 347 83.29 -46.12 32.40
N SER A 348 83.19 -47.28 33.06
CA SER A 348 83.34 -47.62 34.48
C SER A 348 84.79 -47.50 34.97
N VAL A 349 85.00 -46.96 36.18
CA VAL A 349 85.93 -47.48 37.23
C VAL A 349 85.48 -46.96 38.61
N MET A 350 85.63 -47.80 39.64
CA MET A 350 85.38 -47.58 41.06
C MET A 350 86.16 -46.42 41.72
N GLY A 351 85.64 -45.88 42.84
CA GLY A 351 86.50 -45.42 43.95
C GLY A 351 86.08 -44.16 44.72
N VAL A 352 85.35 -44.35 45.83
CA VAL A 352 85.58 -43.81 47.19
C VAL A 352 85.66 -42.26 47.45
N SER A 353 84.85 -41.85 48.44
CA SER A 353 85.01 -40.80 49.48
C SER A 353 84.49 -39.36 49.30
N SER A 354 83.49 -39.06 50.14
CA SER A 354 83.26 -37.90 51.03
C SER A 354 83.93 -36.54 50.76
N SER A 355 83.15 -35.46 50.77
CA SER A 355 83.14 -34.45 51.86
C SER A 355 82.24 -33.24 51.51
N ALA A 356 81.94 -32.46 52.55
CA ALA A 356 80.88 -31.46 52.69
C ALA A 356 81.25 -30.04 52.23
N PHE A 357 80.35 -29.09 52.59
CA PHE A 357 80.42 -27.62 52.58
C PHE A 357 79.92 -26.92 51.31
N SER A 358 79.28 -25.75 51.33
CA SER A 358 78.55 -24.94 52.32
C SER A 358 78.12 -23.65 51.61
N ASN A 359 76.97 -23.09 52.01
CA ASN A 359 76.56 -21.68 52.04
C ASN A 359 76.86 -20.70 50.90
N SER A 360 75.81 -19.94 50.52
CA SER A 360 75.66 -18.48 50.76
C SER A 360 74.92 -17.83 49.57
N ASN A 361 73.66 -17.40 49.68
CA ASN A 361 73.11 -16.16 50.27
C ASN A 361 73.01 -14.96 49.30
N GLN A 362 71.94 -14.17 49.51
CA GLN A 362 71.55 -12.85 48.95
C GLN A 362 70.81 -12.85 47.59
N ARG A 363 69.53 -12.47 47.45
CA ARG A 363 68.63 -11.38 47.95
C ARG A 363 68.70 -10.10 47.10
N VAL A 364 67.51 -9.52 46.88
CA VAL A 364 67.16 -8.12 46.47
C VAL A 364 66.93 -7.91 44.96
N SER A 365 65.99 -7.11 44.43
CA SER A 365 64.66 -6.57 44.76
C SER A 365 64.20 -5.70 43.55
N HIS A 366 62.88 -5.48 43.42
CA HIS A 366 62.18 -4.28 42.88
C HIS A 366 62.22 -3.88 41.38
N LEU A 367 61.04 -4.00 40.74
CA LEU A 367 60.22 -3.00 40.00
C LEU A 367 60.75 -1.55 39.87
N PRO A 368 60.41 -0.83 38.77
CA PRO A 368 59.14 -0.09 38.74
C PRO A 368 58.39 0.02 37.39
N LEU A 369 57.14 0.48 37.52
CA LEU A 369 56.20 1.02 36.54
C LEU A 369 56.72 2.27 35.80
N PHE A 370 56.22 2.56 34.58
CA PHE A 370 55.40 3.75 34.28
C PHE A 370 54.87 3.80 32.82
N ASN A 371 53.69 4.41 32.72
CA ASN A 371 52.84 4.81 31.57
C ASN A 371 53.51 5.26 30.27
N ASN A 372 52.90 4.92 29.12
CA ASN A 372 51.87 5.72 28.44
C ASN A 372 51.10 4.89 27.41
#